data_AF-A0A5C3QTJ4-F1
#
_entry.id   AF-A0A5C3QTJ4-F1
#
_cell.length_a   1.000
_cell.length_b   1.000
_cell.length_c   1.000
_cell.angle_alpha   90.00
_cell.angle_beta   90.00
_cell.angle_gamma   90.00
#
_symmetry.space_group_name_H-M   'P 1'
#
loop_
_entity.id
_entity.type
_entity.pdbx_description
1 polymer ?
#
loop_
_entity_poly.entity_id
_entity_poly.type
_entity_poly.pdbx_seq_one_letter_code
_entity_poly.pdbx_strand_id
1 'polypeptide(L)'
;LFRNIRDKAELTPSTSYQRLLVHRCSGYYKLTPESDTGNKSILVHLNTDSRVPPRRLCELIPAEEASLPAFKIMRRSPPDYRSKSHSHPSSEGGDLSDPEPSEAGSLSSDRAFSSYPYNRGSGSSKKRLTIEEREAAYNQARSRIFMGFDE
;
A
#
# COMPACT_ATOMS: atom_id res chain seq x y z
N LEU A 1 22.88 26.46 0.27
CA LEU A 1 21.88 25.37 0.41
C LEU A 1 20.95 25.68 1.60
N PHE A 2 20.11 26.71 1.49
CA PHE A 2 19.10 26.99 2.53
C PHE A 2 17.87 26.14 2.21
N ARG A 3 17.87 24.93 2.76
CA ARG A 3 16.77 23.97 2.65
C ARG A 3 15.57 24.59 3.37
N ASN A 4 14.58 25.08 2.60
CA ASN A 4 13.27 25.60 3.02
C ASN A 4 13.02 25.41 4.53
N ILE A 5 13.51 26.34 5.36
CA ILE A 5 13.44 26.24 6.82
C ILE A 5 12.01 26.62 7.14
N ARG A 6 11.15 25.61 7.25
CA ARG A 6 9.84 25.81 7.85
C ARG A 6 10.11 26.00 9.34
N ASP A 7 9.67 27.13 9.88
CA ASP A 7 9.75 27.41 11.33
C ASP A 7 8.92 26.43 12.17
N LYS A 8 8.08 25.63 11.50
CA LYS A 8 7.26 24.59 12.09
C LYS A 8 7.19 23.33 11.23
N ALA A 9 7.13 22.18 11.88
CA ALA A 9 6.94 20.88 11.25
C ALA A 9 5.73 20.17 11.87
N GLU A 10 4.73 19.84 11.06
CA GLU A 10 3.57 19.04 11.48
C GLU A 10 3.86 17.55 11.24
N LEU A 11 3.71 16.74 12.28
CA LEU A 11 3.98 15.30 12.27
C LEU A 11 2.71 14.54 12.67
N THR A 12 2.44 13.42 12.02
CA THR A 12 1.28 12.55 12.31
C THR A 12 1.75 11.16 12.78
N PRO A 13 2.33 11.04 13.99
CA PRO A 13 2.81 9.76 14.51
C PRO A 13 1.64 8.77 14.70
N SER A 14 1.73 7.61 14.04
CA SER A 14 0.69 6.58 14.07
C SER A 14 0.76 5.70 15.32
N THR A 15 1.94 5.59 15.96
CA THR A 15 2.14 4.76 17.16
C THR A 15 2.54 5.58 18.38
N SER A 16 2.31 5.03 19.58
CA SER A 16 2.78 5.62 20.84
C SER A 16 4.31 5.75 20.88
N TYR A 17 5.03 4.76 20.32
CA TYR A 17 6.48 4.78 20.22
C TYR A 17 6.97 5.93 19.33
N GLN A 18 6.33 6.16 18.18
CA GLN A 18 6.66 7.30 17.33
C GLN A 18 6.44 8.63 18.05
N ARG A 19 5.35 8.78 18.82
CA ARG A 19 5.13 9.99 19.65
C ARG A 19 6.27 10.18 20.66
N LEU A 20 6.64 9.11 21.35
CA LEU A 20 7.77 9.13 22.29
C LEU A 20 9.05 9.61 21.61
N LEU A 21 9.35 9.08 20.42
CA LEU A 21 10.53 9.48 19.65
C LEU A 21 10.48 10.97 19.28
N VAL A 22 9.34 11.49 18.84
CA VAL A 22 9.18 12.92 18.54
C VAL A 22 9.51 13.76 19.78
N HIS A 23 8.93 13.44 20.94
CA HIS A 23 9.21 14.18 22.18
C HIS A 23 10.69 14.10 22.60
N ARG A 24 11.32 12.91 22.47
CA ARG A 24 12.75 12.73 22.76
C ARG A 24 13.62 13.57 21.83
N CYS A 25 13.35 13.54 20.53
CA CYS A 25 14.05 14.35 19.55
C CYS A 25 13.85 15.84 19.81
N SER A 26 12.63 16.30 20.11
CA SER A 26 12.39 17.71 20.44
C SER A 26 13.22 18.17 21.64
N GLY A 27 13.32 17.36 22.70
CA GLY A 27 14.18 17.67 23.84
C GLY A 27 15.68 17.71 23.49
N TYR A 28 16.13 16.82 22.59
CA TYR A 28 17.52 16.75 22.14
C TYR A 28 17.94 17.97 21.30
N TYR A 29 17.08 18.40 20.38
CA TYR A 29 17.32 19.54 19.49
C TYR A 29 16.81 20.88 20.04
N LYS A 30 16.28 20.91 21.27
CA LYS A 30 15.70 22.10 21.92
C LYS A 30 14.58 22.73 21.09
N LEU A 31 13.70 21.88 20.55
CA LEU A 31 12.48 22.26 19.83
C LEU A 31 11.29 22.27 20.80
N THR A 32 10.25 23.03 20.48
CA THR A 32 9.00 23.03 21.26
C THR A 32 7.92 22.20 20.57
N PRO A 33 7.58 21.01 21.10
CA PRO A 33 6.47 20.22 20.61
C PRO A 33 5.15 20.73 21.20
N GLU A 34 4.16 20.92 20.34
CA GLU A 34 2.78 21.24 20.67
C GLU A 34 1.90 20.08 20.17
N SER A 35 1.26 19.37 21.10
CA SER A 35 0.30 18.31 20.77
C SER A 35 -1.11 18.88 20.77
N ASP A 36 -1.80 18.75 19.64
CA ASP A 36 -3.23 19.05 19.58
C ASP A 36 -4.03 17.84 20.12
N THR A 37 -4.93 18.08 21.07
CA THR A 37 -5.75 17.02 21.68
C THR A 37 -6.83 16.51 20.72
N GLY A 38 -7.25 17.32 19.76
CA GLY A 38 -8.27 16.95 18.77
C GLY A 38 -7.70 16.21 17.56
N ASN A 39 -6.55 16.68 17.08
CA ASN A 39 -5.86 16.10 15.94
C ASN A 39 -4.66 15.34 16.48
N LYS A 40 -4.61 14.02 16.31
CA LYS A 40 -3.49 13.14 16.72
C LYS A 40 -2.11 13.52 16.13
N SER A 41 -1.96 14.68 15.52
CA SER A 41 -0.73 15.33 15.10
C SER A 41 0.06 15.95 16.26
N ILE A 42 1.34 16.17 16.02
CA ILE A 42 2.25 16.96 16.87
C ILE A 42 2.87 18.02 15.97
N LEU A 43 2.74 19.29 16.35
CA LEU A 43 3.41 20.40 15.70
C LEU A 43 4.72 20.67 16.45
N VAL A 44 5.82 20.83 15.73
CA VAL A 44 7.14 21.10 16.32
C VAL A 44 7.63 22.45 15.82
N HIS A 45 7.86 23.39 16.74
CA HIS A 45 8.31 24.74 16.43
C HIS A 45 9.82 24.88 16.64
N LEU A 46 10.44 25.67 15.75
CA LEU A 46 11.82 26.12 15.86
C LEU A 46 11.85 27.41 16.70
N ASN A 47 12.66 27.44 17.76
CA ASN A 47 12.84 28.59 18.63
C ASN A 47 14.28 29.11 18.60
N THR A 48 14.54 30.24 19.25
CA THR A 48 15.90 30.81 19.41
C THR A 48 16.87 29.88 20.13
N ASP A 49 16.36 29.00 20.99
CA ASP A 49 17.16 28.03 21.75
C ASP A 49 17.43 26.74 20.96
N SER A 50 16.77 26.58 19.80
CA SER A 50 16.92 25.39 18.96
C SER A 50 18.33 25.30 18.41
N ARG A 51 18.98 24.16 18.63
CA ARG A 51 20.40 23.99 18.28
C ARG A 51 20.67 22.57 17.82
N VAL A 52 21.61 22.44 16.89
CA VAL A 52 22.20 21.16 16.50
C VAL A 52 23.15 20.68 17.60
N PRO A 53 22.92 19.49 18.20
CA PRO A 53 23.77 18.93 19.24
C PRO A 53 25.21 18.68 18.74
N PRO A 54 26.21 18.69 19.64
CA PRO A 54 27.62 18.61 19.27
C PRO A 54 28.00 17.26 18.64
N ARG A 55 27.30 16.19 18.99
CA ARG A 55 27.41 14.88 18.34
C ARG A 55 26.14 14.60 17.57
N ARG A 56 26.25 14.16 16.32
CA ARG A 56 25.09 13.74 15.54
C ARG A 56 24.79 12.26 15.77
N LEU A 57 23.54 11.87 15.62
CA LEU A 57 23.15 10.45 15.78
C LEU A 57 23.92 9.52 14.83
N CYS A 58 24.24 9.99 13.62
CA CYS A 58 25.05 9.25 12.64
C CYS A 58 26.52 9.01 13.06
N GLU A 59 27.03 9.77 14.03
CA GLU A 59 28.40 9.57 14.55
C GLU A 59 28.45 8.53 15.68
N LEU A 60 27.30 8.26 16.30
CA LEU A 60 27.19 7.29 17.40
C LEU A 60 26.92 5.88 16.88
N ILE A 61 26.39 5.77 15.67
CA ILE A 61 26.02 4.50 15.04
C ILE A 61 27.09 4.20 13.99
N PRO A 62 27.74 3.02 14.03
CA PRO A 62 28.62 2.58 12.94
C PRO A 62 27.90 2.72 11.61
N ALA A 63 28.61 3.12 10.56
CA ALA A 63 28.02 3.24 9.23
C ALA A 63 27.42 1.88 8.83
N GLU A 64 26.09 1.79 8.83
CA GLU A 64 25.41 0.65 8.25
C GLU A 64 25.68 0.71 6.75
N GLU A 65 26.26 -0.35 6.19
CA GLU A 65 26.40 -0.53 4.74
C GLU A 65 25.00 -0.47 4.15
N ALA A 66 24.60 0.72 3.68
CA ALA A 66 23.27 0.96 3.15
C ALA A 66 23.12 0.08 1.91
N SER A 67 22.46 -1.07 2.07
CA SER A 67 22.09 -1.92 0.94
C SER A 67 21.08 -1.14 0.09
N LEU A 68 21.60 -0.35 -0.84
CA LEU A 68 20.79 0.28 -1.85
C LEU A 68 20.12 -0.86 -2.61
N PRO A 69 18.78 -0.88 -2.73
CA PRO A 69 18.12 -1.96 -3.44
C PRO A 69 18.65 -1.97 -4.87
N ALA A 70 19.27 -3.09 -5.28
CA ALA A 70 19.86 -3.28 -6.60
C ALA A 70 18.80 -3.28 -7.73
N PHE A 71 17.52 -3.15 -7.38
CA PHE A 71 16.39 -3.14 -8.30
C PHE A 71 15.37 -2.07 -7.92
N LYS A 72 14.67 -1.58 -8.94
CA LYS A 72 13.67 -0.52 -8.80
C LYS A 72 12.40 -1.04 -8.14
N ILE A 73 12.16 -0.65 -6.90
CA ILE A 73 10.90 -0.93 -6.20
C ILE A 73 9.82 0.01 -6.74
N MET A 74 8.83 -0.54 -7.46
CA MET A 74 7.63 0.21 -7.85
C MET A 74 6.86 0.60 -6.59
N ARG A 75 6.73 1.89 -6.32
CA ARG A 75 5.91 2.37 -5.20
C ARG A 75 4.44 2.12 -5.53
N ARG A 76 3.74 1.41 -4.65
CA ARG A 76 2.28 1.48 -4.58
C ARG A 76 1.94 2.90 -4.12
N SER A 77 0.96 3.52 -4.78
CA SER A 77 0.54 4.91 -4.60
C SER A 77 0.54 5.38 -3.14
N PRO A 78 0.84 6.67 -2.87
CA PRO A 78 0.89 7.19 -1.51
C PRO A 78 -0.50 7.20 -0.86
N PRO A 79 -0.60 7.22 0.48
CA PRO A 79 -1.84 7.59 1.15
C PRO A 79 -2.09 9.09 0.93
N ASP A 80 -3.06 9.41 0.10
CA ASP A 80 -3.51 10.78 -0.15
C ASP A 80 -4.00 11.43 1.16
N TYR A 81 -3.24 12.41 1.66
CA TYR A 81 -3.67 13.32 2.72
C TYR A 81 -4.25 14.58 2.07
N ARG A 82 -5.60 14.68 2.05
CA ARG A 82 -6.47 15.87 1.80
C ARG A 82 -6.44 16.44 0.36
N SER A 83 -7.53 16.88 -0.29
CA SER A 83 -8.98 16.97 0.01
C SER A 83 -9.70 17.64 -1.19
N LYS A 84 -10.92 17.18 -1.54
CA LYS A 84 -12.08 17.89 -2.20
C LYS A 84 -11.82 18.52 -3.61
N SER A 85 -12.64 18.43 -4.66
CA SER A 85 -14.11 18.35 -4.82
C SER A 85 -14.47 17.97 -6.28
N HIS A 86 -15.77 17.66 -6.52
CA HIS A 86 -16.48 17.66 -7.81
C HIS A 86 -16.28 16.38 -8.67
N SER A 87 -17.29 15.58 -9.04
CA SER A 87 -18.75 15.74 -9.12
C SER A 87 -19.40 14.35 -9.18
N HIS A 88 -20.45 14.13 -8.39
CA HIS A 88 -21.40 13.02 -8.57
C HIS A 88 -22.46 13.44 -9.61
N PRO A 89 -22.94 12.55 -10.50
CA PRO A 89 -24.31 12.59 -10.96
C PRO A 89 -25.15 11.67 -10.08
N SER A 90 -26.06 12.29 -9.33
CA SER A 90 -27.17 11.65 -8.64
C SER A 90 -28.18 11.17 -9.69
N SER A 91 -28.67 9.94 -9.59
CA SER A 91 -29.87 9.51 -10.30
C SER A 91 -30.89 9.10 -9.25
N GLU A 92 -31.98 9.86 -9.24
CA GLU A 92 -33.09 9.80 -8.30
C GLU A 92 -34.24 8.90 -8.80
N GLY A 93 -34.80 8.17 -7.84
CA GLY A 93 -36.17 7.64 -7.67
C GLY A 93 -37.15 7.42 -8.83
N GLY A 94 -37.79 6.24 -8.79
CA GLY A 94 -39.11 5.91 -9.36
C GLY A 94 -39.31 4.39 -9.29
N ASP A 95 -39.86 3.79 -8.24
CA ASP A 95 -41.27 3.76 -7.78
C ASP A 95 -42.23 2.97 -8.70
N LEU A 96 -42.55 1.75 -8.24
CA LEU A 96 -43.78 0.95 -8.38
C LEU A 96 -44.32 0.59 -9.79
N SER A 97 -44.36 -0.71 -10.10
CA SER A 97 -45.59 -1.56 -10.03
C SER A 97 -45.49 -2.82 -10.91
N ASP A 98 -45.70 -3.98 -10.28
CA ASP A 98 -46.16 -5.26 -10.87
C ASP A 98 -47.70 -5.21 -10.97
N PRO A 99 -48.35 -5.72 -12.05
CA PRO A 99 -48.91 -7.08 -12.02
C PRO A 99 -48.88 -7.88 -13.36
N GLU A 100 -48.41 -9.15 -13.31
CA GLU A 100 -48.83 -10.45 -13.95
C GLU A 100 -49.74 -10.50 -15.22
N PRO A 101 -49.98 -11.65 -15.93
CA PRO A 101 -49.26 -12.95 -16.06
C PRO A 101 -49.05 -13.37 -17.53
N SER A 102 -48.10 -14.27 -17.84
CA SER A 102 -48.18 -15.15 -19.03
C SER A 102 -47.18 -16.30 -18.95
N GLU A 103 -47.71 -17.52 -18.95
CA GLU A 103 -46.99 -18.78 -18.94
C GLU A 103 -46.29 -19.07 -20.28
N ALA A 104 -45.02 -19.53 -20.23
CA ALA A 104 -44.42 -20.61 -21.03
C ALA A 104 -42.88 -20.44 -21.15
N GLY A 105 -42.12 -21.47 -20.75
CA GLY A 105 -40.73 -21.67 -21.21
C GLY A 105 -39.70 -21.96 -20.12
N SER A 106 -39.51 -23.26 -19.82
CA SER A 106 -38.63 -23.80 -18.79
C SER A 106 -37.14 -23.80 -19.17
N LEU A 107 -36.30 -23.35 -18.24
CA LEU A 107 -34.87 -23.65 -17.98
C LEU A 107 -33.81 -23.22 -19.03
N SER A 108 -33.33 -21.97 -18.88
CA SER A 108 -32.07 -21.51 -19.47
C SER A 108 -31.03 -21.24 -18.38
N SER A 109 -29.95 -22.03 -18.42
CA SER A 109 -28.56 -21.63 -18.17
C SER A 109 -28.28 -20.73 -16.97
N ASP A 110 -28.30 -21.30 -15.76
CA ASP A 110 -27.79 -20.65 -14.57
C ASP A 110 -26.25 -20.50 -14.60
N ARG A 111 -25.83 -19.23 -14.60
CA ARG A 111 -24.59 -18.66 -14.02
C ARG A 111 -23.31 -18.67 -14.86
N ALA A 112 -23.32 -17.85 -15.92
CA ALA A 112 -22.12 -17.15 -16.38
C ALA A 112 -21.87 -15.92 -15.46
N PHE A 113 -21.09 -16.12 -14.39
CA PHE A 113 -20.57 -15.04 -13.56
C PHE A 113 -19.29 -14.47 -14.20
N SER A 114 -19.29 -13.15 -14.34
CA SER A 114 -18.14 -12.26 -14.52
C SER A 114 -17.58 -12.10 -15.95
N SER A 115 -18.09 -11.05 -16.58
CA SER A 115 -17.47 -10.28 -17.64
C SER A 115 -16.25 -9.50 -17.12
N TYR A 116 -15.02 -9.95 -17.43
CA TYR A 116 -13.85 -9.09 -17.67
C TYR A 116 -12.80 -9.88 -18.49
N PRO A 117 -12.40 -9.42 -19.68
CA PRO A 117 -11.48 -10.18 -20.55
C PRO A 117 -10.03 -9.84 -20.19
N TYR A 118 -9.42 -10.59 -19.28
CA TYR A 118 -7.96 -10.53 -19.10
C TYR A 118 -7.25 -11.58 -19.96
N ASN A 119 -6.69 -11.06 -21.06
CA ASN A 119 -5.49 -11.49 -21.77
C ASN A 119 -5.31 -12.98 -22.08
N ARG A 120 -5.72 -13.32 -23.31
CA ARG A 120 -5.39 -14.54 -24.06
C ARG A 120 -3.91 -14.50 -24.46
N GLY A 121 -3.04 -14.97 -23.56
CA GLY A 121 -1.64 -15.27 -23.84
C GLY A 121 -1.41 -16.77 -24.04
N SER A 122 -0.87 -17.12 -25.20
CA SER A 122 -0.48 -18.47 -25.66
C SER A 122 -1.64 -19.41 -26.02
N GLY A 123 -1.97 -19.39 -27.31
CA GLY A 123 -2.77 -20.41 -27.95
C GLY A 123 -2.10 -21.77 -27.85
N SER A 124 -2.67 -22.65 -27.05
CA SER A 124 -2.74 -24.07 -27.36
C SER A 124 -4.16 -24.48 -26.98
N SER A 125 -4.96 -24.81 -27.99
CA SER A 125 -6.20 -25.54 -27.80
C SER A 125 -5.88 -26.69 -26.84
N LYS A 126 -6.40 -26.63 -25.61
CA LYS A 126 -6.13 -27.60 -24.54
C LYS A 126 -6.60 -28.99 -24.98
N LYS A 127 -5.79 -29.67 -25.79
CA LYS A 127 -5.85 -31.11 -25.95
C LYS A 127 -5.65 -31.65 -24.52
N ARG A 128 -6.59 -32.46 -24.06
CA ARG A 128 -6.47 -33.12 -22.76
C ARG A 128 -5.20 -33.98 -22.83
N LEU A 129 -4.09 -33.47 -22.27
CA LEU A 129 -2.83 -34.20 -22.22
C LEU A 129 -3.06 -35.51 -21.48
N THR A 130 -2.43 -36.57 -21.96
CA THR A 130 -2.45 -37.88 -21.32
C THR A 130 -1.87 -37.77 -19.92
N ILE A 131 -2.23 -38.72 -19.04
CA ILE A 131 -1.79 -38.70 -17.64
C ILE A 131 -0.26 -38.68 -17.53
N GLU A 132 0.42 -39.44 -18.38
CA GLU A 132 1.88 -39.57 -18.44
C GLU A 132 2.58 -38.24 -18.79
N GLU A 133 2.08 -37.51 -19.78
CA GLU A 133 2.66 -36.23 -20.19
C GLU A 133 2.53 -35.16 -19.09
N ARG A 134 1.42 -35.23 -18.33
CA ARG A 134 1.20 -34.35 -17.18
C ARG A 134 2.19 -34.64 -16.04
N GLU A 135 2.47 -35.91 -15.78
CA GLU A 135 3.42 -36.33 -14.73
C GLU A 135 4.87 -35.95 -15.08
N ALA A 136 5.28 -36.11 -16.34
CA ALA A 136 6.60 -35.69 -16.81
C ALA A 136 6.83 -34.18 -16.62
N ALA A 137 5.83 -33.35 -16.97
CA ALA A 137 5.89 -31.90 -16.79
C ALA A 137 5.95 -31.50 -15.30
N TYR A 138 5.19 -32.18 -14.44
CA TYR A 138 5.25 -31.97 -12.99
C TYR A 138 6.61 -32.34 -12.43
N ASN A 139 7.17 -33.49 -12.80
CA ASN A 139 8.46 -33.96 -12.33
C ASN A 139 9.61 -33.04 -12.78
N GLN A 140 9.58 -32.55 -14.02
CA GLN A 140 10.57 -31.58 -14.52
C GLN A 140 10.48 -30.23 -13.79
N ALA A 141 9.27 -29.73 -13.55
CA ALA A 141 9.08 -28.50 -12.77
C ALA A 141 9.54 -28.70 -11.32
N ARG A 142 9.25 -29.86 -10.74
CA ARG A 142 9.63 -30.22 -9.38
C ARG A 142 11.13 -30.32 -9.22
N SER A 143 11.85 -30.98 -10.13
CA SER A 143 13.32 -30.99 -10.07
C SER A 143 13.86 -29.56 -10.19
N ARG A 144 13.36 -28.75 -11.12
CA ARG A 144 13.80 -27.35 -11.29
C ARG A 144 13.62 -26.48 -10.03
N ILE A 145 12.55 -26.69 -9.26
CA ILE A 145 12.27 -25.91 -8.05
C ILE A 145 13.04 -26.45 -6.83
N PHE A 146 13.28 -27.76 -6.75
CA PHE A 146 13.76 -28.43 -5.54
C PHE A 146 15.16 -29.06 -5.64
N MET A 147 15.91 -28.89 -6.75
CA MET A 147 17.29 -29.40 -6.89
C MET A 147 18.36 -28.67 -6.03
N GLY A 148 17.99 -27.72 -5.17
CA GLY A 148 18.94 -26.94 -4.35
C GLY A 148 18.47 -26.66 -2.92
N PHE A 149 17.50 -27.43 -2.43
CA PHE A 149 17.13 -27.45 -1.01
C PHE A 149 17.83 -28.65 -0.38
N ASP A 150 18.98 -28.41 0.24
CA ASP A 150 19.56 -29.34 1.22
C ASP A 150 18.76 -29.18 2.54
N GLU A 151 18.45 -30.30 3.21
CA GLU A 151 17.78 -30.35 4.53
C GLU A 151 18.78 -30.13 5.67
#